data_AF-A0A972U314-F1
#
_entry.id   AF-A0A972U314-F1
#
_cell.length_a   1.000
_cell.length_b   1.000
_cell.length_c   1.000
_cell.angle_alpha   90.00
_cell.angle_beta   90.00
_cell.angle_gamma   90.00
#
_symmetry.space_group_name_H-M   'P 1'
#
loop_
_entity.id
_entity.type
_entity.pdbx_description
1 polymer ?
#
loop_
_entity_poly.entity_id
_entity_poly.type
_entity_poly.pdbx_seq_one_letter_code
_entity_poly.pdbx_strand_id
1 'polypeptide(L)'
;MAMTRIRKSLLTINHVRPDYSTAVRSVVSFLPPVLLGLSFGNFLAASVAAFIAQLASLLDTGGSFQNRLGQIGAFVVVAVGIVGTSTVVATHPVPAAILMASAAFCGAFLTIYGAFGVAFGMGLPVLTLVMISFAPPVSQVWVLMAAALAAGVWAAFVSVVPWLFVRNRPSNEALARIYTAAASLT
;
A
#
# COMPACT_ATOMS: atom_id res chain seq x y z
N MET A 1 29.29 -16.00 33.08
CA MET A 1 28.43 -14.81 33.26
C MET A 1 27.90 -14.17 31.96
N ALA A 2 28.22 -14.69 30.75
CA ALA A 2 27.70 -14.15 29.48
C ALA A 2 26.32 -14.71 29.06
N MET A 3 26.01 -15.96 29.41
CA MET A 3 24.74 -16.63 29.04
C MET A 3 23.48 -16.01 29.66
N THR A 4 23.58 -15.36 30.82
CA THR A 4 22.44 -14.72 31.50
C THR A 4 22.01 -13.41 30.85
N ARG A 5 22.87 -12.72 30.10
CA ARG A 5 22.48 -11.51 29.34
C ARG A 5 21.69 -11.82 28.08
N ILE A 6 22.01 -12.93 27.39
CA ILE A 6 21.32 -13.33 26.15
C ILE A 6 19.85 -13.70 26.42
N ARG A 7 19.57 -14.38 27.55
CA ARG A 7 18.18 -14.71 27.95
C ARG A 7 17.33 -13.50 28.33
N LYS A 8 17.91 -12.45 28.92
CA LYS A 8 17.17 -11.21 29.23
C LYS A 8 16.83 -10.39 27.98
N SER A 9 17.69 -10.43 26.96
CA SER A 9 17.46 -9.77 25.66
C SER A 9 16.28 -10.38 24.88
N LEU A 10 16.11 -11.71 24.95
CA LEU A 10 15.03 -12.44 24.27
C LEU A 10 13.65 -12.30 24.94
N LEU A 11 13.59 -11.88 26.21
CA LEU A 11 12.34 -11.79 27.00
C LEU A 11 11.81 -10.36 27.14
N THR A 12 12.53 -9.35 26.64
CA THR A 12 11.94 -8.05 26.36
C THR A 12 11.06 -8.20 25.11
N ILE A 13 9.85 -8.73 25.33
CA ILE A 13 8.70 -8.48 24.46
C ILE A 13 8.50 -6.97 24.50
N ASN A 14 9.23 -6.27 23.65
CA ASN A 14 8.99 -4.87 23.34
C ASN A 14 7.52 -4.82 23.01
N HIS A 15 6.72 -4.19 23.88
CA HIS A 15 5.32 -3.95 23.61
C HIS A 15 5.30 -3.12 22.33
N VAL A 16 5.04 -3.79 21.20
CA VAL A 16 4.80 -3.15 19.92
C VAL A 16 3.54 -2.33 20.16
N ARG A 17 3.73 -1.04 20.44
CA ARG A 17 2.61 -0.12 20.59
C ARG A 17 1.84 -0.19 19.27
N PRO A 18 0.52 -0.44 19.31
CA PRO A 18 -0.28 -0.43 18.09
C PRO A 18 -0.10 0.93 17.42
N ASP A 19 0.26 0.93 16.14
CA ASP A 19 0.32 2.18 15.38
C ASP A 19 -1.10 2.58 14.96
N TYR A 20 -1.77 3.30 15.88
CA TYR A 20 -3.11 3.84 15.65
C TYR A 20 -3.14 4.83 14.47
N SER A 21 -2.01 5.46 14.12
CA SER A 21 -1.97 6.44 13.03
C SER A 21 -2.17 5.77 11.67
N THR A 22 -1.54 4.61 11.45
CA THR A 22 -1.72 3.80 10.26
C THR A 22 -3.15 3.26 10.15
N ALA A 23 -3.75 2.86 11.28
CA ALA A 23 -5.13 2.39 11.32
C ALA A 23 -6.13 3.49 10.95
N VAL A 24 -6.05 4.65 11.60
CA VAL A 24 -6.92 5.81 11.31
C VAL A 24 -6.79 6.22 9.85
N ARG A 25 -5.56 6.27 9.34
CA ARG A 25 -5.32 6.64 7.95
C ARG A 25 -5.93 5.64 6.98
N SER A 26 -5.78 4.34 7.23
CA SER A 26 -6.38 3.30 6.39
C SER A 26 -7.90 3.42 6.36
N VAL A 27 -8.52 3.69 7.51
CA VAL A 27 -9.97 3.93 7.61
C VAL A 27 -10.37 5.17 6.81
N VAL A 28 -9.68 6.29 6.98
CA VAL A 28 -9.96 7.56 6.27
C VAL A 28 -9.69 7.46 4.76
N SER A 29 -8.73 6.65 4.33
CA SER A 29 -8.50 6.38 2.92
C SER A 29 -9.58 5.47 2.32
N PHE A 30 -10.09 4.51 3.09
CA PHE A 30 -11.08 3.53 2.63
C PHE A 30 -12.52 4.07 2.62
N LEU A 31 -12.96 4.74 3.69
CA LEU A 31 -14.37 5.10 3.91
C LEU A 31 -14.96 6.02 2.82
N PRO A 32 -14.30 7.13 2.43
CA PRO A 32 -14.88 8.08 1.49
C PRO A 32 -15.14 7.48 0.10
N PRO A 33 -14.22 6.72 -0.53
CA PRO A 33 -14.52 6.00 -1.77
C PRO A 33 -15.74 5.07 -1.67
N VAL A 34 -15.89 4.35 -0.54
CA VAL A 34 -17.06 3.47 -0.32
C VAL A 34 -18.35 4.28 -0.21
N LEU A 35 -18.38 5.31 0.65
CA LEU A 35 -19.58 6.12 0.85
C LEU A 35 -20.02 6.83 -0.43
N LEU A 36 -19.05 7.38 -1.18
CA LEU A 36 -19.34 8.02 -2.47
C LEU A 36 -19.89 7.00 -3.46
N GLY A 37 -19.26 5.84 -3.61
CA GLY A 37 -19.74 4.86 -4.57
C GLY A 37 -21.09 4.22 -4.18
N LEU A 38 -21.40 4.10 -2.89
CA LEU A 38 -22.74 3.74 -2.42
C LEU A 38 -23.78 4.81 -2.81
N SER A 39 -23.43 6.10 -2.69
CA SER A 39 -24.34 7.20 -3.06
C SER A 39 -24.62 7.28 -4.57
N PHE A 40 -23.66 6.89 -5.41
CA PHE A 40 -23.80 6.89 -6.88
C PHE A 40 -24.28 5.55 -7.45
N GLY A 41 -24.52 4.53 -6.62
CA GLY A 41 -24.98 3.21 -7.05
C GLY A 41 -23.95 2.38 -7.83
N ASN A 42 -22.68 2.81 -7.88
CA ASN A 42 -21.61 2.08 -8.58
C ASN A 42 -20.70 1.36 -7.58
N PHE A 43 -21.24 0.27 -7.01
CA PHE A 43 -20.57 -0.49 -5.95
C PHE A 43 -19.23 -1.09 -6.38
N LEU A 44 -19.11 -1.50 -7.64
CA LEU A 44 -17.86 -2.07 -8.15
C LEU A 44 -16.75 -1.02 -8.16
N ALA A 45 -16.99 0.14 -8.78
CA ALA A 45 -16.01 1.22 -8.80
C ALA A 45 -15.66 1.69 -7.38
N ALA A 46 -16.66 1.75 -6.49
CA ALA A 46 -16.47 2.03 -5.07
C ALA A 46 -15.49 1.06 -4.41
N SER A 47 -15.71 -0.24 -4.62
CA SER A 47 -14.94 -1.31 -3.98
C SER A 47 -13.49 -1.31 -4.47
N VAL A 48 -13.29 -1.15 -5.78
CA VAL A 48 -11.95 -1.05 -6.38
C VAL A 48 -11.22 0.19 -5.87
N ALA A 49 -11.89 1.35 -5.89
CA ALA A 49 -11.34 2.59 -5.38
C ALA A 49 -10.96 2.48 -3.90
N ALA A 50 -11.85 1.93 -3.06
CA ALA A 50 -11.62 1.76 -1.64
C ALA A 50 -10.45 0.81 -1.35
N PHE A 51 -10.37 -0.31 -2.06
CA PHE A 51 -9.29 -1.27 -1.93
C PHE A 51 -7.93 -0.67 -2.31
N ILE A 52 -7.86 0.05 -3.44
CA ILE A 52 -6.65 0.74 -3.88
C ILE A 52 -6.26 1.85 -2.90
N ALA A 53 -7.22 2.64 -2.43
CA ALA A 53 -6.96 3.70 -1.45
C ALA A 53 -6.42 3.14 -0.13
N GLN A 54 -6.99 2.03 0.36
CA GLN A 54 -6.53 1.34 1.56
C GLN A 54 -5.09 0.82 1.38
N LEU A 55 -4.80 0.12 0.29
CA LEU A 55 -3.45 -0.40 0.05
C LEU A 55 -2.42 0.72 -0.13
N ALA A 56 -2.76 1.75 -0.92
CA ALA A 56 -1.93 2.94 -1.07
C ALA A 56 -1.68 3.64 0.27
N SER A 57 -2.64 3.62 1.19
CA SER A 57 -2.47 4.21 2.51
C SER A 57 -1.46 3.43 3.39
N LEU A 58 -1.41 2.10 3.26
CA LEU A 58 -0.49 1.22 3.98
C LEU A 58 0.96 1.32 3.47
N LEU A 59 1.15 1.85 2.26
CA LEU A 59 2.46 1.95 1.64
C LEU A 59 3.34 3.10 2.12
N ASP A 60 2.77 4.05 2.85
CA ASP A 60 3.56 5.14 3.40
C ASP A 60 4.24 4.70 4.69
N THR A 61 5.53 4.39 4.55
CA THR A 61 6.40 4.01 5.65
C THR A 61 7.00 5.22 6.39
N GLY A 62 6.54 6.43 6.09
CA GLY A 62 7.14 7.67 6.56
C GLY A 62 8.32 8.13 5.69
N GLY A 63 8.95 9.24 6.07
CA GLY A 63 10.06 9.83 5.29
C GLY A 63 9.71 11.09 4.53
N SER A 64 10.58 11.44 3.57
CA SER A 64 10.46 12.66 2.77
C SER A 64 9.20 12.64 1.91
N PHE A 65 8.63 13.83 1.67
CA PHE A 65 7.44 14.01 0.84
C PHE A 65 7.60 13.35 -0.55
N GLN A 66 8.76 13.51 -1.18
CA GLN A 66 9.07 12.92 -2.47
C GLN A 66 9.04 11.39 -2.43
N ASN A 67 9.57 10.77 -1.37
CA ASN A 67 9.56 9.31 -1.26
C ASN A 67 8.13 8.78 -1.08
N ARG A 68 7.31 9.43 -0.25
CA ARG A 68 5.90 9.05 -0.03
C ARG A 68 5.09 9.10 -1.33
N LEU A 69 5.19 10.22 -2.05
CA LEU A 69 4.48 10.37 -3.33
C LEU A 69 5.02 9.42 -4.40
N GLY A 70 6.33 9.18 -4.43
CA GLY A 70 6.93 8.21 -5.36
C GLY A 70 6.41 6.79 -5.12
N GLN A 71 6.35 6.37 -3.85
CA GLN A 71 5.84 5.07 -3.43
C GLN A 71 4.36 4.87 -3.76
N ILE A 72 3.52 5.84 -3.37
CA ILE A 72 2.08 5.80 -3.63
C ILE A 72 1.81 5.90 -5.14
N GLY A 73 2.50 6.81 -5.82
CA GLY A 73 2.37 7.00 -7.26
C GLY A 73 2.74 5.75 -8.04
N ALA A 74 3.88 5.13 -7.73
CA ALA A 74 4.29 3.86 -8.35
C ALA A 74 3.24 2.76 -8.15
N PHE A 75 2.69 2.64 -6.93
CA PHE A 75 1.64 1.66 -6.65
C PHE A 75 0.39 1.91 -7.48
N VAL A 76 -0.08 3.16 -7.51
CA VAL A 76 -1.31 3.55 -8.20
C VAL A 76 -1.16 3.33 -9.70
N VAL A 77 -0.02 3.67 -10.29
CA VAL A 77 0.25 3.41 -11.71
C VAL A 77 0.16 1.92 -12.03
N VAL A 78 0.78 1.06 -11.21
CA VAL A 78 0.72 -0.39 -11.40
C VAL A 78 -0.71 -0.92 -11.19
N ALA A 79 -1.41 -0.45 -10.16
CA ALA A 79 -2.79 -0.84 -9.88
C ALA A 79 -3.75 -0.46 -11.02
N VAL A 80 -3.62 0.75 -11.56
CA VAL A 80 -4.39 1.21 -12.74
C VAL A 80 -4.07 0.36 -13.97
N GLY A 81 -2.80 -0.03 -14.16
CA GLY A 81 -2.39 -0.96 -15.22
C GLY A 81 -3.03 -2.34 -15.08
N ILE A 82 -3.11 -2.88 -13.87
CA ILE A 82 -3.81 -4.15 -13.58
C ILE A 82 -5.30 -4.03 -13.90
N VAL A 83 -5.95 -2.94 -13.48
CA VAL A 83 -7.36 -2.69 -13.82
C VAL A 83 -7.55 -2.57 -15.34
N GLY A 84 -6.67 -1.88 -16.04
CA GLY A 84 -6.74 -1.72 -17.51
C GLY A 84 -6.51 -3.02 -18.28
N THR A 85 -5.64 -3.89 -17.79
CA THR A 85 -5.34 -5.19 -18.44
C THR A 85 -6.39 -6.26 -18.15
N SER A 86 -7.28 -6.05 -17.18
CA SER A 86 -8.29 -7.02 -16.76
C SER A 86 -9.21 -7.49 -17.90
N THR A 87 -9.52 -6.63 -18.87
CA THR A 87 -10.37 -7.00 -20.02
C THR A 87 -9.71 -7.97 -20.97
N VAL A 88 -8.41 -7.78 -21.22
CA VAL A 88 -7.62 -8.63 -22.12
C VAL A 88 -7.45 -10.01 -21.49
N VAL A 89 -7.31 -10.03 -20.17
CA VAL A 89 -7.14 -11.24 -19.40
C VAL A 89 -8.40 -12.10 -19.36
N ALA A 90 -9.59 -11.47 -19.33
CA ALA A 90 -10.87 -12.17 -19.38
C ALA A 90 -11.04 -13.04 -20.63
N THR A 91 -10.49 -12.62 -21.78
CA THR A 91 -10.61 -13.34 -23.06
C THR A 91 -9.44 -14.27 -23.35
N HIS A 92 -8.34 -14.18 -22.58
CA HIS A 92 -7.12 -14.92 -22.84
C HIS A 92 -6.56 -15.57 -21.55
N PRO A 93 -6.91 -16.84 -21.26
CA PRO A 93 -6.56 -17.50 -19.99
C PRO A 93 -5.05 -17.75 -19.83
N VAL A 94 -4.31 -17.91 -20.93
CA VAL A 94 -2.85 -18.10 -20.88
C VAL A 94 -2.12 -16.81 -20.46
N PRO A 95 -2.35 -15.66 -21.12
CA PRO A 95 -1.90 -14.36 -20.62
C PRO A 95 -2.33 -14.07 -19.18
N ALA A 96 -3.54 -14.48 -18.77
CA ALA A 96 -4.02 -14.37 -17.38
C ALA A 96 -3.07 -15.01 -16.38
N ALA A 97 -2.75 -16.27 -16.63
CA ALA A 97 -1.90 -17.07 -15.75
C ALA A 97 -0.49 -16.49 -15.67
N ILE A 98 0.05 -16.02 -16.80
CA ILE A 98 1.38 -15.37 -16.85
C ILE A 98 1.36 -14.05 -16.06
N LEU A 99 0.31 -13.24 -16.20
CA LEU A 99 0.17 -11.98 -15.48
C LEU A 99 0.05 -12.22 -13.96
N MET A 100 -0.73 -13.22 -13.54
CA MET A 100 -0.81 -13.61 -12.13
C MET A 100 0.52 -14.14 -11.60
N ALA A 101 1.18 -15.03 -12.33
CA ALA A 101 2.46 -15.60 -11.92
C ALA A 101 3.55 -14.53 -11.79
N SER A 102 3.61 -13.60 -12.74
CA SER A 102 4.55 -12.46 -12.68
C SER A 102 4.22 -11.51 -11.54
N ALA A 103 2.95 -11.15 -11.34
CA ALA A 103 2.53 -10.32 -10.21
C ALA A 103 2.86 -10.97 -8.86
N ALA A 104 2.60 -12.27 -8.70
CA ALA A 104 2.92 -13.03 -7.49
C ALA A 104 4.43 -13.13 -7.27
N PHE A 105 5.20 -13.42 -8.33
CA PHE A 105 6.66 -13.50 -8.25
C PHE A 105 7.30 -12.16 -7.88
N CYS A 106 6.92 -11.08 -8.58
CA CYS A 106 7.39 -9.74 -8.27
C CYS A 106 6.95 -9.31 -6.86
N GLY A 107 5.71 -9.62 -6.48
CA GLY A 107 5.20 -9.34 -5.15
C GLY A 107 5.99 -10.05 -4.05
N ALA A 108 6.27 -11.34 -4.23
CA ALA A 108 7.11 -12.12 -3.32
C ALA A 108 8.52 -11.53 -3.21
N PHE A 109 9.13 -11.14 -4.33
CA PHE A 109 10.45 -10.51 -4.33
C PHE A 109 10.45 -9.16 -3.62
N LEU A 110 9.39 -8.36 -3.79
CA LEU A 110 9.23 -7.08 -3.11
C LEU A 110 9.19 -7.26 -1.59
N THR A 111 8.58 -8.33 -1.06
CA THR A 111 8.52 -8.57 0.39
C THR A 111 9.89 -8.64 1.08
N ILE A 112 10.96 -8.95 0.34
CA ILE A 112 12.35 -8.98 0.84
C ILE A 112 12.83 -7.57 1.25
N TYR A 113 12.26 -6.52 0.65
CA TYR A 113 12.63 -5.12 0.91
C TYR A 113 11.90 -4.49 2.11
N GLY A 114 11.30 -5.32 2.98
CA GLY A 114 10.71 -4.89 4.25
C GLY A 114 9.24 -4.47 4.15
N ALA A 115 8.77 -3.66 5.10
CA ALA A 115 7.34 -3.37 5.31
C ALA A 115 6.64 -2.79 4.06
N PHE A 116 7.33 -1.93 3.30
CA PHE A 116 6.85 -1.40 2.03
C PHE A 116 6.58 -2.51 1.00
N GLY A 117 7.53 -3.43 0.91
CA GLY A 117 7.48 -4.57 0.01
C GLY A 117 6.36 -5.56 0.33
N VAL A 118 6.04 -5.75 1.61
CA VAL A 118 4.94 -6.62 2.05
C VAL A 118 3.58 -6.10 1.58
N ALA A 119 3.32 -4.80 1.74
CA ALA A 119 2.06 -4.20 1.30
C ALA A 119 1.91 -4.24 -0.23
N PHE A 120 2.98 -3.97 -0.99
CA PHE A 120 3.00 -4.19 -2.45
C PHE A 120 2.77 -5.67 -2.81
N GLY A 121 3.48 -6.56 -2.13
CA GLY A 121 3.55 -7.97 -2.45
C GLY A 121 2.27 -8.74 -2.16
N MET A 122 1.49 -8.32 -1.19
CA MET A 122 0.15 -8.88 -0.94
C MET A 122 -0.93 -8.14 -1.72
N GLY A 123 -0.83 -6.81 -1.82
CA GLY A 123 -1.88 -5.98 -2.40
C GLY A 123 -2.08 -6.18 -3.90
N LEU A 124 -0.99 -6.20 -4.67
CA LEU A 124 -1.07 -6.32 -6.14
C LEU A 124 -1.61 -7.68 -6.59
N PRO A 125 -1.15 -8.84 -6.08
CA PRO A 125 -1.71 -10.12 -6.48
C PRO A 125 -3.20 -10.27 -6.15
N VAL A 126 -3.64 -9.76 -4.99
CA VAL A 126 -5.07 -9.76 -4.62
C VAL A 126 -5.88 -8.89 -5.57
N LEU A 127 -5.40 -7.69 -5.89
CA LEU A 127 -6.06 -6.82 -6.88
C LEU A 127 -6.19 -7.53 -8.24
N THR A 128 -5.10 -8.13 -8.72
CA THR A 128 -5.08 -8.89 -9.97
C THR A 128 -6.10 -10.01 -9.96
N LEU A 129 -6.15 -10.81 -8.89
CA LEU A 129 -7.09 -11.92 -8.76
C LEU A 129 -8.56 -11.45 -8.78
N VAL A 130 -8.86 -10.36 -8.08
CA VAL A 130 -10.20 -9.74 -8.07
C VAL A 130 -10.58 -9.26 -9.47
N MET A 131 -9.68 -8.56 -10.16
CA MET A 131 -9.94 -8.02 -11.50
C MET A 131 -10.15 -9.13 -12.54
N ILE A 132 -9.37 -10.19 -12.48
CA ILE A 132 -9.50 -11.35 -13.37
C ILE A 132 -10.82 -12.07 -13.12
N SER A 133 -11.19 -12.23 -11.85
CA SER A 133 -12.42 -12.93 -11.47
C SER A 133 -13.68 -12.16 -11.86
N PHE A 134 -13.63 -10.82 -11.84
CA PHE A 134 -14.76 -9.99 -12.23
C PHE A 134 -14.89 -9.83 -13.75
N ALA A 135 -13.76 -9.73 -14.47
CA ALA A 135 -13.72 -9.59 -15.93
C ALA A 135 -14.66 -8.46 -16.46
N PRO A 136 -14.45 -7.20 -16.04
CA PRO A 136 -15.35 -6.11 -16.38
C PRO A 136 -15.43 -5.88 -17.90
N PRO A 137 -16.59 -5.48 -18.45
CA PRO A 137 -16.69 -5.10 -19.86
C PRO A 137 -15.83 -3.87 -20.15
N VAL A 138 -15.33 -3.76 -21.39
CA VAL A 138 -14.43 -2.67 -21.83
C VAL A 138 -15.02 -1.27 -21.54
N SER A 139 -16.34 -1.12 -21.65
CA SER A 139 -17.04 0.13 -21.35
C SER A 139 -16.92 0.57 -19.88
N GLN A 140 -16.74 -0.36 -18.95
CA GLN A 140 -16.62 -0.06 -17.52
C GLN A 140 -15.16 0.12 -17.07
N VAL A 141 -14.20 -0.38 -17.83
CA VAL A 141 -12.78 -0.35 -17.42
C VAL A 141 -12.22 1.05 -17.33
N TRP A 142 -12.61 1.94 -18.23
CA TRP A 142 -12.24 3.36 -18.13
C TRP A 142 -12.75 4.00 -16.84
N VAL A 143 -13.97 3.64 -16.41
CA VAL A 143 -14.55 4.11 -15.16
C VAL A 143 -13.78 3.55 -13.96
N LEU A 144 -13.42 2.27 -13.99
CA LEU A 144 -12.63 1.63 -12.94
C LEU A 144 -11.21 2.20 -12.85
N MET A 145 -10.57 2.47 -14.00
CA MET A 145 -9.25 3.11 -14.05
C MET A 145 -9.29 4.53 -13.50
N ALA A 146 -10.33 5.31 -13.86
CA ALA A 146 -10.53 6.66 -13.33
C ALA A 146 -10.79 6.62 -11.81
N ALA A 147 -11.61 5.68 -11.34
CA ALA A 147 -11.88 5.49 -9.93
C ALA A 147 -10.61 5.06 -9.15
N ALA A 148 -9.80 4.17 -9.72
CA ALA A 148 -8.50 3.76 -9.19
C ALA A 148 -7.51 4.93 -9.09
N LEU A 149 -7.45 5.76 -10.14
CA LEU A 149 -6.60 6.95 -10.15
C LEU A 149 -7.06 7.98 -9.10
N ALA A 150 -8.37 8.25 -9.04
CA ALA A 150 -8.95 9.15 -8.04
C ALA A 150 -8.71 8.65 -6.61
N ALA A 151 -8.84 7.35 -6.37
CA ALA A 151 -8.50 6.71 -5.11
C ALA A 151 -7.01 6.87 -4.75
N GLY A 152 -6.13 6.75 -5.74
CA GLY A 152 -4.69 6.98 -5.56
C GLY A 152 -4.37 8.42 -5.18
N VAL A 153 -5.00 9.39 -5.84
CA VAL A 153 -4.89 10.82 -5.48
C VAL A 153 -5.43 11.07 -4.09
N TRP A 154 -6.57 10.48 -3.74
CA TRP A 154 -7.14 10.57 -2.38
C TRP A 154 -6.21 9.98 -1.33
N ALA A 155 -5.65 8.79 -1.58
CA ALA A 155 -4.69 8.18 -0.69
C ALA A 155 -3.48 9.09 -0.49
N ALA A 156 -2.89 9.61 -1.57
CA ALA A 156 -1.78 10.56 -1.51
C ALA A 156 -2.14 11.82 -0.70
N PHE A 157 -3.33 12.38 -0.89
CA PHE A 157 -3.82 13.51 -0.10
C PHE A 157 -3.87 13.17 1.39
N VAL A 158 -4.50 12.04 1.74
CA VAL A 158 -4.59 11.55 3.13
C VAL A 158 -3.21 11.24 3.73
N SER A 159 -2.21 10.89 2.92
CA SER A 159 -0.82 10.72 3.35
C SER A 159 -0.11 12.04 3.67
N VAL A 160 -0.39 13.07 2.87
CA VAL A 160 0.31 14.36 2.91
C VAL A 160 -0.31 15.29 3.95
N VAL A 161 -1.63 15.30 4.11
CA VAL A 161 -2.31 16.20 5.05
C VAL A 161 -1.78 16.09 6.48
N PRO A 162 -1.61 14.89 7.07
CA PRO A 162 -1.02 14.76 8.40
C PRO A 162 0.40 15.31 8.50
N TRP A 163 1.17 15.31 7.39
CA TRP A 163 2.53 15.85 7.37
C TRP A 163 2.56 17.37 7.54
N LEU A 164 1.50 18.09 7.13
CA LEU A 164 1.37 19.54 7.32
C LEU A 164 1.21 19.91 8.80
N PHE A 165 0.51 19.09 9.58
CA PHE A 165 0.19 19.36 10.98
C PHE A 165 1.18 18.73 11.95
N VAL A 166 1.67 17.54 11.61
CA VAL A 166 2.64 16.78 12.40
C VAL A 166 3.69 16.31 11.41
N ARG A 167 4.76 17.10 11.26
CA ARG A 167 5.92 16.76 10.42
C ARG A 167 6.59 15.50 10.97
N ASN A 168 6.06 14.34 10.59
CA ASN A 168 6.27 13.12 11.35
C ASN A 168 7.73 12.65 11.23
N ARG A 169 8.30 12.38 12.40
CA ARG A 169 9.73 12.21 12.68
C ARG A 169 10.30 10.78 12.60
N PRO A 170 9.59 9.66 12.33
CA PRO A 170 10.13 8.33 12.65
C PRO A 170 11.38 7.94 11.85
N SER A 171 11.45 8.27 10.56
CA SER A 171 12.67 8.05 9.76
C SER A 171 13.82 8.96 10.19
N ASN A 172 13.52 10.21 10.55
CA ASN A 172 14.50 11.18 11.03
C ASN A 172 14.95 10.87 12.46
N GLU A 173 14.09 10.28 13.31
CA GLU A 173 14.40 9.79 14.64
C GLU A 173 15.23 8.51 14.57
N ALA A 174 14.94 7.61 13.63
CA ALA A 174 15.78 6.45 13.38
C ALA A 174 17.17 6.88 12.86
N LEU A 175 17.24 7.80 11.90
CA LEU A 175 18.48 8.41 11.44
C LEU A 175 19.21 9.13 12.57
N ALA A 176 18.51 9.93 13.38
CA ALA A 176 19.09 10.64 14.52
C ALA A 176 19.67 9.64 15.52
N ARG A 177 18.95 8.55 15.85
CA ARG A 177 19.45 7.48 16.73
C ARG A 177 20.71 6.83 16.18
N ILE A 178 20.75 6.53 14.88
CA ILE A 178 21.93 5.95 14.21
C ILE A 178 23.11 6.92 14.29
N TYR A 179 22.91 8.20 13.96
CA TYR A 179 23.97 9.21 14.03
C TYR A 179 24.43 9.49 15.46
N THR A 180 23.55 9.52 16.45
CA THR A 180 23.94 9.68 17.86
C THR A 180 24.73 8.47 18.38
N ALA A 181 24.36 7.24 17.96
CA ALA A 181 25.11 6.05 18.32
C ALA A 181 26.49 6.02 17.63
N ALA A 182 26.57 6.41 16.36
CA ALA A 182 27.82 6.52 15.63
C ALA A 182 28.75 7.59 16.23
N ALA A 183 28.20 8.75 16.60
CA ALA A 183 28.96 9.83 17.23
C ALA A 183 29.45 9.46 18.65
N SER A 184 28.79 8.53 19.34
CA SER A 184 29.25 8.03 20.65
C SER A 184 30.40 7.02 20.57
N LEU A 185 30.75 6.55 19.37
CA LEU A 185 31.84 5.60 19.13
C LEU A 185 33.15 6.27 18.69
N THR A 186 33.12 7.57 18.41
CA THR A 186 34.29 8.43 18.10
C THR A 186 34.64 9.30 19.30
#